data_AF-A0A2H3CCU1-F1
#
_entry.id   AF-A0A2H3CCU1-F1
#
_cell.length_a   1.000
_cell.length_b   1.000
_cell.length_c   1.000
_cell.angle_alpha   90.00
_cell.angle_beta   90.00
_cell.angle_gamma   90.00
#
_symmetry.space_group_name_H-M   'P 1'
#
loop_
_entity.id
_entity.type
_entity.pdbx_description
1 polymer ?
#
loop_
_entity_poly.entity_id
_entity_poly.type
_entity_poly.pdbx_seq_one_letter_code
_entity_poly.pdbx_strand_id
1 'polypeptide(L)'
;WVAVCDKLKIKITADAAEAVVAAYRESQGQGHKNTPSMASNVEGIPAFSLEAFIDALVAFIAANDQSFNVIESPELRWIFLMLREDLTDANIPCQTQIQSQVMEIWEEHLKQLSREMQVSFLHIVDHLCIALKIGWISLDNASNNDTMLAWLETLLTQRGILFDALMQHIR
;
A
#
# COMPACT_ATOMS: atom_id res chain seq x y z
N TRP A 1 -8.13 -17.77 11.11
CA TRP A 1 -7.73 -18.81 12.08
C TRP A 1 -8.94 -19.57 12.64
N VAL A 2 -10.06 -18.92 12.97
CA VAL A 2 -11.31 -19.60 13.40
C VAL A 2 -11.76 -20.68 12.41
N ALA A 3 -11.83 -20.37 11.10
CA ALA A 3 -12.16 -21.36 10.06
C ALA A 3 -11.18 -22.55 9.99
N VAL A 4 -9.91 -22.33 10.34
CA VAL A 4 -8.88 -23.38 10.38
C VAL A 4 -9.09 -24.26 11.63
N CYS A 5 -9.40 -23.67 12.78
CA CYS A 5 -9.77 -24.40 14.00
C CYS A 5 -11.02 -25.25 13.78
N ASP A 6 -12.05 -24.70 13.10
CA ASP A 6 -13.27 -25.44 12.76
C ASP A 6 -12.98 -26.61 11.80
N LYS A 7 -12.15 -26.39 10.77
CA LYS A 7 -11.70 -27.44 9.82
C LYS A 7 -10.90 -28.54 10.52
N LEU A 8 -10.08 -28.19 11.50
CA LEU A 8 -9.27 -29.11 12.29
C LEU A 8 -10.01 -29.68 13.52
N LYS A 9 -11.30 -29.34 13.70
CA LYS A 9 -12.15 -29.74 14.83
C LYS A 9 -11.55 -29.38 16.21
N ILE A 10 -10.80 -28.29 16.28
CA ILE A 10 -10.21 -27.76 17.51
C ILE A 10 -11.24 -26.84 18.17
N LYS A 11 -11.65 -27.18 19.40
CA LYS A 11 -12.62 -26.38 20.16
C LYS A 11 -11.96 -25.13 20.73
N ILE A 12 -12.50 -23.96 20.41
CA ILE A 12 -12.10 -22.68 20.99
C ILE A 12 -12.90 -22.48 22.27
N THR A 13 -12.23 -22.40 23.44
CA THR A 13 -12.88 -22.37 24.77
C THR A 13 -12.53 -21.14 25.59
N ALA A 14 -11.91 -20.12 24.99
CA ALA A 14 -11.55 -18.91 25.70
C ALA A 14 -12.77 -17.97 25.80
N ASP A 15 -13.22 -17.69 27.02
CA ASP A 15 -14.40 -16.85 27.29
C ASP A 15 -14.33 -15.47 26.63
N ALA A 16 -13.13 -14.86 26.63
CA ALA A 16 -12.89 -13.56 25.99
C ALA A 16 -13.02 -13.58 24.45
N ALA A 17 -12.91 -14.76 23.83
CA ALA A 17 -12.96 -14.93 22.38
C ALA A 17 -14.34 -15.38 21.89
N GLU A 18 -15.25 -15.77 22.78
CA GLU A 18 -16.51 -16.42 22.42
C GLU A 18 -17.42 -15.49 21.60
N ALA A 19 -17.56 -14.23 22.02
CA ALA A 19 -18.34 -13.22 21.31
C ALA A 19 -17.76 -12.89 19.92
N VAL A 20 -16.43 -12.82 19.81
CA VAL A 20 -15.73 -12.51 18.56
C VAL A 20 -15.83 -13.66 17.57
N VAL A 21 -15.71 -14.91 18.06
CA VAL A 21 -15.85 -16.12 17.26
C VAL A 21 -17.29 -16.31 16.78
N ALA A 22 -18.29 -16.01 17.61
CA ALA A 22 -19.70 -16.04 17.22
C ALA A 22 -19.99 -15.02 16.11
N ALA A 23 -19.58 -13.76 16.28
CA ALA A 23 -19.75 -12.72 15.26
C ALA A 23 -19.01 -13.06 13.95
N TYR A 24 -17.84 -13.70 14.04
CA TYR A 24 -17.14 -14.20 12.85
C TYR A 24 -17.93 -15.31 12.14
N ARG A 25 -18.46 -16.30 12.87
CA ARG A 25 -19.24 -17.40 12.26
C ARG A 25 -20.56 -16.91 11.65
N GLU A 26 -21.20 -15.92 12.26
CA GLU A 26 -22.39 -15.26 11.72
C GLU A 26 -22.09 -14.47 10.44
N SER A 27 -20.95 -13.76 10.39
CA SER A 27 -20.55 -13.01 9.20
C SER A 27 -20.10 -13.90 8.02
N GLN A 28 -19.67 -15.15 8.27
CA GLN A 28 -19.38 -16.12 7.19
C GLN A 28 -20.64 -16.65 6.47
N GLY A 29 -21.84 -16.47 7.03
CA GLY A 29 -23.12 -16.78 6.37
C GLY A 29 -23.57 -15.73 5.34
N GLN A 30 -22.96 -14.54 5.35
CA GLN A 30 -23.17 -13.50 4.37
C GLN A 30 -21.88 -13.34 3.57
N GLY A 31 -21.88 -13.86 2.35
CA GLY A 31 -20.71 -13.93 1.47
C GLY A 31 -19.98 -12.60 1.38
N HIS A 32 -18.86 -12.50 2.09
CA HIS A 32 -17.82 -11.52 1.83
C HIS A 32 -16.55 -12.28 1.49
N LYS A 33 -16.26 -12.28 0.18
CA LYS A 33 -14.93 -12.56 -0.39
C LYS A 33 -13.93 -11.73 0.42
N ASN A 34 -12.95 -12.38 1.06
CA ASN A 34 -11.58 -11.88 1.25
C ASN A 34 -10.78 -12.81 2.17
N THR A 35 -10.13 -13.80 1.57
CA THR A 35 -8.84 -14.34 2.02
C THR A 35 -8.17 -14.92 0.76
N PRO A 36 -7.00 -14.45 0.32
CA PRO A 36 -6.33 -15.06 -0.83
C PRO A 36 -5.68 -16.36 -0.37
N SER A 37 -6.47 -17.43 -0.36
CA SER A 37 -5.98 -18.80 -0.41
C SER A 37 -5.73 -19.14 -1.87
N MET A 38 -4.51 -19.59 -2.16
CA MET A 38 -4.03 -20.10 -3.45
C MET A 38 -4.95 -21.20 -4.00
N ALA A 39 -5.97 -20.82 -4.77
CA ALA A 39 -6.57 -21.62 -5.85
C ALA A 39 -7.63 -20.77 -6.59
N SER A 40 -7.41 -20.59 -7.90
CA SER A 40 -8.32 -20.01 -8.91
C SER A 40 -8.79 -18.56 -8.71
N ASN A 41 -7.91 -17.59 -9.00
CA ASN A 41 -8.33 -16.28 -9.50
C ASN A 41 -8.26 -16.31 -11.04
N VAL A 42 -9.30 -16.77 -11.72
CA VAL A 42 -9.50 -16.54 -13.17
C VAL A 42 -10.77 -15.73 -13.38
N GLU A 43 -10.96 -14.72 -12.54
CA GLU A 43 -12.00 -13.71 -12.71
C GLU A 43 -11.30 -12.36 -12.51
N GLY A 44 -10.93 -11.71 -13.61
CA GLY A 44 -10.21 -10.42 -13.59
C GLY A 44 -8.79 -10.40 -14.17
N ILE A 45 -8.32 -11.46 -14.85
CA ILE A 45 -7.06 -11.37 -15.60
C ILE A 45 -7.29 -10.41 -16.78
N PRO A 46 -6.60 -9.26 -16.84
CA PRO A 46 -6.76 -8.33 -17.94
C PRO A 46 -6.37 -9.03 -19.25
N ALA A 47 -7.09 -8.69 -20.33
CA ALA A 47 -6.62 -9.06 -21.66
C ALA A 47 -5.21 -8.49 -21.83
N PHE A 48 -4.34 -9.27 -22.45
CA PHE A 48 -2.98 -8.84 -22.69
C PHE A 48 -2.96 -7.55 -23.51
N SER A 49 -2.31 -6.55 -22.94
CA SER A 49 -1.79 -5.38 -23.63
C SER A 49 -0.35 -5.19 -23.17
N LEU A 50 0.45 -4.41 -23.90
CA LEU A 50 1.82 -4.12 -23.47
C LEU A 50 1.85 -3.42 -22.11
N GLU A 51 0.92 -2.50 -21.89
CA GLU A 51 0.73 -1.80 -20.61
C GLU A 51 0.39 -2.78 -19.48
N ALA A 52 -0.61 -3.66 -19.67
CA ALA A 52 -1.00 -4.65 -18.67
C ALA A 52 0.12 -5.67 -18.38
N PHE A 53 0.95 -5.99 -19.38
CA PHE A 53 2.14 -6.82 -19.19
C PHE A 53 3.19 -6.11 -18.33
N ILE A 54 3.47 -4.84 -18.61
CA ILE A 54 4.41 -4.04 -17.83
C ILE A 54 3.91 -3.86 -16.39
N ASP A 55 2.63 -3.53 -16.21
CA ASP A 55 2.01 -3.40 -14.88
C ASP A 55 2.08 -4.72 -14.09
N ALA A 56 1.86 -5.86 -14.76
CA ALA A 56 1.99 -7.17 -14.15
C ALA A 56 3.44 -7.47 -13.73
N LEU A 57 4.45 -7.05 -14.51
CA LEU A 57 5.86 -7.18 -14.14
C LEU A 57 6.22 -6.31 -12.94
N VAL A 58 5.79 -5.04 -12.93
CA VAL A 58 5.98 -4.13 -11.81
C VAL A 58 5.34 -4.70 -10.54
N ALA A 59 4.10 -5.18 -10.63
CA ALA A 59 3.39 -5.79 -9.51
C ALA A 59 4.09 -7.07 -9.03
N PHE A 60 4.57 -7.92 -9.94
CA PHE A 60 5.32 -9.13 -9.59
C PHE A 60 6.61 -8.79 -8.83
N ILE A 61 7.35 -7.77 -9.28
CA ILE A 61 8.59 -7.36 -8.66
C ILE A 61 8.34 -6.77 -7.27
N ALA A 62 7.39 -5.84 -7.16
CA ALA A 62 7.07 -5.17 -5.90
C ALA A 62 6.47 -6.13 -4.86
N ALA A 63 5.55 -7.01 -5.27
CA ALA A 63 4.85 -7.90 -4.33
C ALA A 63 5.73 -9.02 -3.77
N ASN A 64 6.83 -9.37 -4.46
CA ASN A 64 7.69 -10.49 -4.09
C ASN A 64 9.14 -10.05 -3.79
N ASP A 65 9.38 -8.75 -3.60
CA ASP A 65 10.72 -8.18 -3.35
C ASP A 65 11.78 -8.68 -4.34
N GLN A 66 11.40 -8.86 -5.60
CA GLN A 66 12.31 -9.40 -6.60
C GLN A 66 13.36 -8.36 -6.98
N SER A 67 14.56 -8.83 -7.35
CA SER A 67 15.55 -7.93 -7.94
C SER A 67 15.03 -7.39 -9.26
N PHE A 68 15.23 -6.09 -9.54
CA PHE A 68 14.94 -5.52 -10.86
C PHE A 68 15.69 -6.25 -11.99
N ASN A 69 16.85 -6.84 -11.69
CA ASN A 69 17.64 -7.62 -12.67
C ASN A 69 16.94 -8.88 -13.18
N VAL A 70 15.85 -9.33 -12.53
CA VAL A 70 15.15 -10.57 -12.92
C VAL A 70 14.63 -10.50 -14.35
N ILE A 71 14.22 -9.31 -14.80
CA ILE A 71 13.72 -9.05 -16.17
C ILE A 71 14.84 -9.04 -17.22
N GLU A 72 16.11 -9.01 -16.81
CA GLU A 72 17.26 -9.14 -17.70
C GLU A 72 17.71 -10.60 -17.87
N SER A 73 17.10 -11.55 -17.14
CA SER A 73 17.37 -12.98 -17.33
C SER A 73 16.96 -13.42 -18.75
N PRO A 74 17.89 -13.97 -19.55
CA PRO A 74 17.55 -14.54 -20.85
C PRO A 74 16.50 -15.64 -20.77
N GLU A 75 16.56 -16.47 -19.74
CA GLU A 75 15.63 -17.58 -19.52
C GLU A 75 14.20 -17.06 -19.30
N LEU A 76 14.04 -16.02 -18.49
CA LEU A 76 12.73 -15.41 -18.27
C LEU A 76 12.21 -14.71 -19.53
N ARG A 77 13.07 -13.97 -20.23
CA ARG A 77 12.72 -13.33 -21.51
C ARG A 77 12.29 -14.37 -22.55
N TRP A 78 12.97 -15.51 -22.63
CA TRP A 78 12.59 -16.62 -23.51
C TRP A 78 11.22 -17.18 -23.16
N ILE A 79 10.89 -17.31 -21.87
CA ILE A 79 9.55 -17.73 -21.46
C ILE A 79 8.50 -16.74 -21.98
N PHE A 80 8.73 -15.43 -21.87
CA PHE A 80 7.78 -14.43 -22.38
C PHE A 80 7.61 -14.50 -23.91
N LEU A 81 8.71 -14.57 -24.66
CA LEU A 81 8.69 -14.69 -26.12
C LEU A 81 8.07 -16.01 -26.61
N MET A 82 8.23 -17.09 -25.84
CA MET A 82 7.59 -18.37 -26.14
C MET A 82 6.06 -18.33 -25.91
N LEU A 83 5.60 -17.55 -24.94
CA LEU A 83 4.18 -17.44 -24.60
C LEU A 83 3.42 -16.43 -25.48
N ARG A 84 4.11 -15.50 -26.15
CA ARG A 84 3.52 -14.46 -27.01
C ARG A 84 4.29 -14.26 -28.30
N GLU A 85 3.65 -14.59 -29.43
CA GLU A 85 4.22 -14.47 -30.78
C GLU A 85 4.38 -13.01 -31.24
N ASP A 86 3.50 -12.12 -30.78
CA ASP A 86 3.50 -10.69 -31.09
C ASP A 86 4.46 -9.87 -30.21
N LEU A 87 5.00 -10.48 -29.15
CA LEU A 87 5.95 -9.84 -28.25
C LEU A 87 7.35 -9.94 -28.84
N THR A 88 8.04 -8.81 -28.95
CA THR A 88 9.47 -8.77 -29.30
C THR A 88 10.31 -8.43 -28.07
N ASP A 89 11.60 -8.77 -28.09
CA ASP A 89 12.50 -8.45 -26.98
C ASP A 89 12.56 -6.95 -26.67
N ALA A 90 12.38 -6.10 -27.70
CA ALA A 90 12.31 -4.64 -27.55
C ALA A 90 11.06 -4.15 -26.81
N ASN A 91 10.02 -4.98 -26.72
CA ASN A 91 8.81 -4.67 -25.95
C ASN A 91 8.94 -5.09 -24.49
N ILE A 92 9.92 -5.93 -24.14
CA ILE A 92 10.18 -6.31 -22.75
C ILE A 92 10.94 -5.15 -22.10
N PRO A 93 10.42 -4.57 -21.01
CA PRO A 93 11.07 -3.43 -20.37
C PRO A 93 12.45 -3.84 -19.85
N CYS A 94 13.40 -2.91 -19.91
CA CYS A 94 14.70 -3.08 -19.28
C CYS A 94 14.69 -2.63 -17.80
N GLN A 95 15.77 -2.93 -17.09
CA GLN A 95 15.86 -2.77 -15.64
C GLN A 95 15.59 -1.34 -15.24
N THR A 96 16.16 -0.39 -15.99
CA THR A 96 16.02 1.04 -15.73
C THR A 96 14.59 1.54 -15.97
N GLN A 97 13.87 0.96 -16.94
CA GLN A 97 12.46 1.28 -17.18
C GLN A 97 11.58 0.79 -16.04
N ILE A 98 11.74 -0.46 -15.62
CA ILE A 98 11.03 -1.01 -14.46
C ILE A 98 11.35 -0.21 -13.19
N GLN A 99 12.62 0.09 -12.96
CA GLN A 99 13.04 0.87 -11.79
C GLN A 99 12.36 2.25 -11.78
N SER A 100 12.31 2.93 -12.93
CA SER A 100 11.66 4.23 -13.05
C SER A 100 10.17 4.15 -12.70
N GLN A 101 9.45 3.15 -13.22
CA GLN A 101 8.03 2.98 -12.96
C GLN A 101 7.75 2.63 -11.49
N VAL A 102 8.54 1.73 -10.91
CA VAL A 102 8.42 1.37 -9.49
C VAL A 102 8.67 2.59 -8.60
N MET A 103 9.66 3.41 -8.92
CA MET A 103 9.93 4.65 -8.20
C MET A 103 8.79 5.66 -8.34
N GLU A 104 8.22 5.83 -9.54
CA GLU A 104 7.07 6.73 -9.76
C GLU A 104 5.84 6.30 -8.94
N ILE A 105 5.50 5.01 -9.00
CA ILE A 105 4.40 4.43 -8.20
C ILE A 105 4.68 4.60 -6.72
N TRP A 106 5.92 4.40 -6.28
CA TRP A 106 6.30 4.58 -4.89
C TRP A 106 6.20 6.05 -4.43
N GLU A 107 6.64 7.00 -5.25
CA GLU A 107 6.49 8.44 -4.97
C GLU A 107 5.02 8.86 -4.86
N GLU A 108 4.16 8.34 -5.74
CA GLU A 108 2.72 8.59 -5.67
C GLU A 108 2.12 8.03 -4.37
N HIS A 109 2.44 6.79 -4.03
CA HIS A 109 2.00 6.17 -2.77
C HIS A 109 2.50 6.94 -1.54
N LEU A 110 3.76 7.42 -1.54
CA LEU A 110 4.28 8.24 -0.46
C LEU A 110 3.53 9.56 -0.32
N LYS A 111 3.22 10.24 -1.44
CA LYS A 111 2.42 11.47 -1.42
C LYS A 111 1.03 11.21 -0.85
N GLN A 112 0.41 10.09 -1.22
CA GLN A 112 -0.91 9.71 -0.72
C GLN A 112 -0.87 9.40 0.79
N LEU A 113 0.09 8.58 1.23
CA LEU A 113 0.26 8.26 2.64
C LEU A 113 0.52 9.51 3.49
N SER A 114 1.34 10.44 2.98
CA SER A 114 1.58 11.72 3.64
C SER A 114 0.30 12.52 3.84
N ARG A 115 -0.59 12.58 2.84
CA ARG A 115 -1.89 13.26 2.95
C ARG A 115 -2.78 12.60 3.99
N GLU A 116 -2.87 11.27 3.98
CA GLU A 116 -3.67 10.52 4.95
C GLU A 116 -3.18 10.71 6.38
N MET A 117 -1.86 10.77 6.58
CA MET A 117 -1.25 11.05 7.87
C MET A 117 -1.60 12.46 8.37
N GLN A 118 -1.56 13.48 7.51
CA GLN A 118 -1.94 14.85 7.86
C GLN A 118 -3.41 14.95 8.30
N VAL A 119 -4.32 14.33 7.54
CA VAL A 119 -5.75 14.32 7.86
C VAL A 119 -5.99 13.63 9.21
N SER A 120 -5.31 12.50 9.44
CA SER A 120 -5.39 11.76 10.71
C SER A 120 -4.85 12.57 11.87
N PHE A 121 -3.73 13.28 11.69
CA PHE A 121 -3.15 14.17 12.70
C PHE A 121 -4.13 15.28 13.09
N LEU A 122 -4.71 15.97 12.12
CA LEU A 122 -5.69 17.04 12.36
C LEU A 122 -6.92 16.51 13.10
N HIS A 123 -7.42 15.33 12.71
CA HIS A 123 -8.53 14.69 13.39
C HIS A 123 -8.23 14.42 14.88
N ILE A 124 -7.03 13.95 15.21
CA ILE A 124 -6.61 13.72 16.61
C ILE A 124 -6.51 15.04 17.37
N VAL A 125 -5.88 16.05 16.78
CA VAL A 125 -5.70 17.38 17.38
C VAL A 125 -7.04 18.05 17.69
N ASP A 126 -7.99 17.95 16.75
CA ASP A 126 -9.35 18.48 16.91
C ASP A 126 -10.09 17.72 18.00
N HIS A 127 -10.04 16.38 17.98
CA HIS A 127 -10.70 15.53 18.96
C HIS A 127 -10.20 15.79 20.40
N LEU A 128 -8.91 16.10 20.55
CA LEU A 128 -8.30 16.43 21.83
C LEU A 128 -8.47 17.92 22.22
N CYS A 129 -9.06 18.76 21.36
CA CYS A 129 -9.19 20.20 21.55
C CYS A 129 -7.85 20.90 21.85
N ILE A 130 -6.75 20.40 21.26
CA ILE A 130 -5.39 20.96 21.45
C ILE A 130 -4.89 21.76 20.24
N ALA A 131 -5.75 21.99 19.25
CA ALA A 131 -5.41 22.72 18.02
C ALA A 131 -4.77 24.09 18.30
N LEU A 132 -5.34 24.85 19.25
CA LEU A 132 -4.82 26.17 19.66
C LEU A 132 -3.60 26.09 20.59
N LYS A 133 -3.19 24.87 20.98
CA LYS A 133 -2.02 24.61 21.84
C LYS A 133 -0.84 24.02 21.06
N ILE A 134 -0.94 23.91 19.73
CA ILE A 134 0.18 23.47 18.90
C ILE A 134 1.27 24.54 18.98
N GLY A 135 2.43 24.14 19.49
CA GLY A 135 3.61 25.01 19.61
C GLY A 135 4.76 24.54 18.75
N TRP A 136 5.21 23.30 18.96
CA TRP A 136 6.33 22.69 18.24
C TRP A 136 5.93 21.29 17.80
N ILE A 137 6.30 20.92 16.58
CA ILE A 137 6.13 19.58 16.04
C ILE A 137 7.52 19.00 15.80
N SER A 138 7.76 17.79 16.30
CA SER A 138 8.95 17.01 15.98
C SER A 138 8.51 15.82 15.16
N LEU A 139 9.18 15.59 14.04
CA LEU A 139 8.98 14.45 13.17
C LEU A 139 10.33 13.76 13.01
N ASP A 140 10.35 12.44 13.18
CA ASP A 140 11.55 11.66 12.91
C ASP A 140 11.83 11.67 11.40
N ASN A 141 13.10 11.83 10.99
CA ASN A 141 13.54 11.93 9.59
C ASN A 141 13.05 13.19 8.84
N ALA A 142 13.78 14.29 9.02
CA ALA A 142 13.35 15.64 8.63
C ALA A 142 13.09 15.88 7.13
N SER A 143 13.88 15.30 6.20
CA SER A 143 13.82 15.71 4.79
C SER A 143 12.57 15.24 4.03
N ASN A 144 12.09 14.02 4.29
CA ASN A 144 10.85 13.52 3.67
C ASN A 144 9.60 14.18 4.28
N ASN A 145 9.72 14.63 5.53
CA ASN A 145 8.64 15.23 6.30
C ASN A 145 8.50 16.74 6.08
N ASP A 146 9.50 17.41 5.50
CA ASP A 146 9.42 18.83 5.16
C ASP A 146 8.22 19.14 4.23
N THR A 147 7.98 18.29 3.21
CA THR A 147 6.83 18.46 2.30
C THR A 147 5.51 18.27 3.05
N MET A 148 5.42 17.24 3.90
CA MET A 148 4.23 17.00 4.73
C MET A 148 3.93 18.22 5.63
N LEU A 149 4.97 18.81 6.20
CA LEU A 149 4.85 19.91 7.14
C LEU A 149 4.41 21.22 6.46
N ALA A 150 4.88 21.50 5.25
CA ALA A 150 4.40 22.64 4.45
C ALA A 150 2.90 22.53 4.10
N TRP A 151 2.43 21.31 3.80
CA TRP A 151 1.00 21.06 3.61
C TRP A 151 0.21 21.21 4.92
N LEU A 152 0.74 20.70 6.03
CA LEU A 152 0.12 20.86 7.35
C LEU A 152 -0.01 22.34 7.74
N GLU A 153 1.00 23.17 7.47
CA GLU A 153 0.94 24.62 7.63
C GLU A 153 -0.21 25.25 6.85
N THR A 154 -0.39 24.85 5.59
CA THR A 154 -1.49 25.34 4.76
C THR A 154 -2.85 25.00 5.39
N LEU A 155 -3.01 23.77 5.89
CA LEU A 155 -4.26 23.31 6.51
C LEU A 155 -4.53 24.00 7.85
N LEU A 156 -3.51 24.21 8.69
CA LEU A 156 -3.62 24.95 9.95
C LEU A 156 -3.94 26.42 9.71
N THR A 157 -3.31 27.04 8.71
CA THR A 157 -3.58 28.44 8.32
C THR A 157 -5.01 28.62 7.83
N GLN A 158 -5.54 27.69 7.02
CA GLN A 158 -6.95 27.69 6.61
C GLN A 158 -7.93 27.61 7.80
N ARG A 159 -7.48 27.06 8.94
CA ARG A 159 -8.24 26.95 10.18
C ARG A 159 -8.00 28.14 11.13
N GLY A 160 -7.23 29.14 10.72
CA GLY A 160 -6.89 30.30 11.55
C GLY A 160 -5.85 30.00 12.64
N ILE A 161 -5.12 28.89 12.53
CA ILE A 161 -4.07 28.50 13.46
C ILE A 161 -2.73 28.94 12.85
N LEU A 162 -2.01 29.80 13.57
CA LEU A 162 -0.71 30.29 13.15
C LEU A 162 0.34 29.20 13.38
N PHE A 163 0.88 28.67 12.30
CA PHE A 163 1.91 27.64 12.30
C PHE A 163 2.93 27.95 11.20
N ASP A 164 4.21 27.81 11.48
CA ASP A 164 5.32 28.00 10.52
C ASP A 164 6.16 26.73 10.49
N ALA A 165 6.16 26.03 9.35
CA ALA A 165 6.83 24.75 9.19
C ALA A 165 8.36 24.85 9.34
N LEU A 166 8.97 26.01 9.10
CA LEU A 166 10.42 26.19 9.23
C LEU A 166 10.80 26.56 10.67
N MET A 167 9.98 27.38 11.32
CA MET A 167 10.27 27.91 12.66
C MET A 167 9.83 26.98 13.78
N GLN A 168 8.84 26.11 13.54
CA GLN A 168 8.21 25.27 14.57
C GLN A 168 8.44 23.76 14.35
N HIS A 169 9.42 23.41 13.53
CA HIS A 169 9.89 22.04 13.31
C HIS A 169 11.20 21.77 14.07
N ILE A 170 11.18 20.78 14.96
CA ILE A 170 12.40 20.29 15.63
C ILE A 170 12.94 19.10 14.82
N ARG A 171 14.12 19.28 14.23
CA ARG A 171 14.88 18.26 13.50
C ARG A 171 15.79 17.44 14.40
#